data_AF-A0A975F7Q6-F1
#
_entry.id   AF-A0A975F7Q6-F1
#
_cell.length_a   1.000
_cell.length_b   1.000
_cell.length_c   1.000
_cell.angle_alpha   90.00
_cell.angle_beta   90.00
_cell.angle_gamma   90.00
#
_symmetry.space_group_name_H-M   'P 1'
#
loop_
_entity.id
_entity.type
_entity.pdbx_description
1 polymer ?
#
loop_
_entity_poly.entity_id
_entity_poly.type
_entity_poly.pdbx_seq_one_letter_code
_entity_poly.pdbx_strand_id
1 'polypeptide(L)'
;MKIALRLTVLTALLLLPLQSTFAASFNCAKAKTWAEKTICNTKQLSNLDELLDASYKKALASTSAKSALKAAQTDWLVMERDTCEDVDCLKSVYTSRIAVLNEMIADAADSTTSSSTQTAAGWYKATATPNLVVRSKPDVTGTKLGNVPTGGKLKVLATTKQTDFIGGRNGTWVKVEWQGKEAYAFDAFLEKLSAQQQSSNNTQPPASSTGKTLEGVITSYECGDNCYLTITDKQGDAHSGLCTAPLCDSWNEIAEMPANYQNKKVKVGISIGKQYDAAGNVMGEMDAFETITLLK
;
A
#
# COMPACT_ATOMS: atom_id res chain seq x y z
N MET A 1 -89.77 0.05 -25.77
CA MET A 1 -89.25 0.96 -24.73
C MET A 1 -87.79 0.62 -24.48
N LYS A 2 -86.87 1.56 -24.72
CA LYS A 2 -85.42 1.41 -24.50
C LYS A 2 -85.13 1.70 -23.03
N ILE A 3 -84.56 0.75 -22.28
CA ILE A 3 -84.07 1.00 -20.91
C ILE A 3 -82.54 0.97 -20.99
N ALA A 4 -81.94 2.12 -20.71
CA ALA A 4 -80.51 2.36 -20.79
C ALA A 4 -79.79 1.72 -19.60
N LEU A 5 -78.87 0.80 -19.89
CA LEU A 5 -77.92 0.26 -18.92
C LEU A 5 -76.76 1.25 -18.78
N ARG A 6 -76.73 2.02 -17.70
CA ARG A 6 -75.58 2.87 -17.36
C ARG A 6 -74.51 2.01 -16.69
N LEU A 7 -73.51 1.57 -17.47
CA LEU A 7 -72.26 1.05 -16.94
C LEU A 7 -71.47 2.21 -16.32
N THR A 8 -71.41 2.28 -15.00
CA THR A 8 -70.39 3.04 -14.29
C THR A 8 -69.06 2.31 -14.42
N VAL A 9 -68.19 2.83 -15.29
CA VAL A 9 -66.81 2.38 -15.45
C VAL A 9 -66.02 2.81 -14.21
N LEU A 10 -65.69 1.88 -13.31
CA LEU A 10 -64.65 2.08 -12.31
C LEU A 10 -63.30 2.04 -13.04
N THR A 11 -62.76 3.21 -13.37
CA THR A 11 -61.37 3.36 -13.82
C THR A 11 -60.44 3.05 -12.64
N ALA A 12 -59.99 1.81 -12.55
CA ALA A 12 -58.88 1.42 -11.69
C ALA A 12 -57.62 2.19 -12.16
N LEU A 13 -57.21 3.18 -11.37
CA LEU A 13 -55.98 3.93 -11.58
C LEU A 13 -54.81 2.96 -11.36
N LEU A 14 -54.28 2.41 -12.46
CA LEU A 14 -53.12 1.54 -12.48
C LEU A 14 -51.91 2.36 -12.03
N LEU A 15 -51.56 2.27 -10.74
CA LEU A 15 -50.28 2.74 -10.21
C LEU A 15 -49.17 1.89 -10.82
N LEU A 16 -48.69 2.26 -12.01
CA LEU A 16 -47.43 1.73 -12.52
C LEU A 16 -46.33 2.17 -11.54
N PRO A 17 -45.57 1.24 -10.93
CA PRO A 17 -44.40 1.63 -10.17
C PRO A 17 -43.45 2.30 -11.15
N LEU A 18 -43.09 3.56 -10.89
CA LEU A 18 -41.98 4.22 -11.58
C LEU A 18 -40.72 3.41 -11.23
N GLN A 19 -40.35 2.49 -12.10
CA GLN A 19 -39.07 1.83 -12.01
C GLN A 19 -38.03 2.91 -12.34
N SER A 20 -37.41 3.46 -11.30
CA SER A 20 -36.25 4.32 -11.42
C SER A 20 -35.13 3.50 -12.05
N THR A 21 -35.06 3.47 -13.39
CA THR A 21 -33.99 2.79 -14.12
C THR A 21 -32.78 3.69 -14.09
N PHE A 22 -31.98 3.58 -13.03
CA PHE A 22 -30.62 4.09 -13.06
C PHE A 22 -29.78 3.15 -13.96
N ALA A 23 -28.93 3.74 -14.80
CA ALA A 23 -28.05 2.96 -15.64
C ALA A 23 -26.89 2.46 -14.76
N ALA A 24 -26.89 1.16 -14.48
CA ALA A 24 -25.71 0.46 -14.02
C ALA A 24 -24.94 -0.04 -15.25
N SER A 25 -23.68 -0.40 -15.09
CA SER A 25 -22.85 -0.97 -16.16
C SER A 25 -23.34 -2.35 -16.64
N PHE A 26 -24.33 -2.94 -15.95
CA PHE A 26 -24.95 -4.21 -16.26
C PHE A 26 -26.48 -4.11 -16.38
N ASN A 27 -27.10 -5.17 -16.91
CA ASN A 27 -28.55 -5.21 -17.06
C ASN A 27 -29.24 -5.46 -15.72
N CYS A 28 -29.83 -4.42 -15.14
CA CYS A 28 -30.56 -4.48 -13.88
C CYS A 28 -31.72 -5.48 -13.85
N ALA A 29 -32.32 -5.81 -15.00
CA ALA A 29 -33.35 -6.85 -15.08
C ALA A 29 -32.77 -8.27 -14.86
N LYS A 30 -31.44 -8.43 -14.90
CA LYS A 30 -30.73 -9.70 -14.69
C LYS A 30 -30.00 -9.75 -13.35
N ALA A 31 -30.16 -8.75 -12.48
CA ALA A 31 -29.53 -8.70 -11.17
C ALA A 31 -29.94 -9.89 -10.29
N LYS A 32 -28.96 -10.63 -9.77
CA LYS A 32 -29.18 -11.83 -8.95
C LYS A 32 -28.84 -11.57 -7.49
N THR A 33 -27.66 -10.99 -7.23
CA THR A 33 -27.14 -10.82 -5.88
C THR A 33 -27.84 -9.67 -5.17
N TRP A 34 -27.75 -9.65 -3.83
CA TRP A 34 -28.22 -8.52 -3.04
C TRP A 34 -27.51 -7.23 -3.49
N ALA A 35 -26.18 -7.29 -3.65
CA ALA A 35 -25.38 -6.17 -4.12
C ALA A 35 -25.88 -5.63 -5.48
N GLU A 36 -26.05 -6.49 -6.48
CA GLU A 36 -26.53 -6.09 -7.82
C GLU A 36 -27.90 -5.41 -7.77
N LYS A 37 -28.83 -5.94 -6.97
CA LYS A 37 -30.16 -5.33 -6.78
C LYS A 37 -30.06 -3.99 -6.08
N THR A 38 -29.22 -3.87 -5.06
CA THR A 38 -29.01 -2.63 -4.31
C THR A 38 -28.39 -1.55 -5.19
N ILE A 39 -27.42 -1.91 -6.04
CA ILE A 39 -26.81 -1.02 -7.04
C ILE A 39 -27.87 -0.46 -7.98
N CYS A 40 -28.70 -1.33 -8.57
CA CYS A 40 -29.74 -0.94 -9.51
C CYS A 40 -30.80 0.01 -8.94
N ASN A 41 -31.08 -0.09 -7.65
CA ASN A 41 -32.11 0.72 -6.98
C ASN A 41 -31.54 1.97 -6.29
N THR A 42 -30.22 2.15 -6.26
CA THR A 42 -29.57 3.25 -5.56
C THR A 42 -28.76 4.10 -6.54
N LYS A 43 -29.26 5.30 -6.87
CA LYS A 43 -28.61 6.22 -7.83
C LYS A 43 -27.11 6.40 -7.59
N GLN A 44 -26.71 6.63 -6.34
CA GLN A 44 -25.30 6.83 -5.99
C GLN A 44 -24.44 5.60 -6.30
N LEU A 45 -24.93 4.39 -6.00
CA LEU A 45 -24.21 3.16 -6.28
C LEU A 45 -24.20 2.84 -7.78
N SER A 46 -25.29 3.14 -8.49
CA SER A 46 -25.34 3.05 -9.95
C SER A 46 -24.27 3.93 -10.61
N ASN A 47 -24.11 5.18 -10.15
CA ASN A 47 -23.07 6.09 -10.64
C ASN A 47 -21.65 5.58 -10.33
N LEU A 48 -21.44 5.00 -9.14
CA LEU A 48 -20.16 4.38 -8.78
C LEU A 48 -19.86 3.17 -9.67
N ASP A 49 -20.89 2.40 -10.03
CA ASP A 49 -20.77 1.26 -10.92
C ASP A 49 -20.39 1.66 -12.36
N GLU A 50 -21.03 2.70 -12.89
CA GLU A 50 -20.64 3.29 -14.19
C GLU A 50 -19.22 3.85 -14.17
N LEU A 51 -18.83 4.53 -13.08
CA LEU A 51 -17.48 5.07 -12.93
C LEU A 51 -16.43 3.95 -12.88
N LEU A 52 -16.70 2.88 -12.13
CA LEU A 52 -15.84 1.71 -12.06
C LEU A 52 -15.70 1.04 -13.43
N ASP A 53 -16.79 0.86 -14.18
CA ASP A 53 -16.74 0.30 -15.53
C ASP A 53 -15.93 1.17 -16.49
N ALA A 54 -16.07 2.50 -16.42
CA ALA A 54 -15.28 3.43 -17.21
C ALA A 54 -13.77 3.33 -16.86
N SER A 55 -13.42 3.34 -15.58
CA SER A 55 -12.02 3.15 -15.12
C SER A 55 -11.49 1.78 -15.53
N TYR A 56 -12.28 0.72 -15.39
CA TYR A 56 -11.86 -0.62 -15.77
C TYR A 56 -11.57 -0.75 -17.27
N LYS A 57 -12.44 -0.20 -18.12
CA LYS A 57 -12.22 -0.16 -19.58
C LYS A 57 -10.95 0.61 -19.94
N LYS A 58 -10.70 1.74 -19.28
CA LYS A 58 -9.49 2.53 -19.48
C LYS A 58 -8.24 1.77 -19.02
N ALA A 59 -8.27 1.17 -17.83
CA ALA A 59 -7.18 0.34 -17.33
C ALA A 59 -6.89 -0.87 -18.25
N LEU A 60 -7.93 -1.52 -18.77
CA LEU A 60 -7.79 -2.60 -19.77
C LEU A 60 -7.16 -2.14 -21.07
N ALA A 61 -7.46 -0.92 -21.53
CA ALA A 61 -6.86 -0.35 -22.73
C ALA A 61 -5.38 0.00 -22.49
N SER A 62 -5.04 0.42 -21.28
CA SER A 62 -3.71 0.88 -20.89
C SER A 62 -2.74 -0.23 -20.46
N THR A 63 -3.23 -1.42 -20.10
CA THR A 63 -2.38 -2.53 -19.63
C THR A 63 -2.05 -3.57 -20.70
N SER A 64 -0.84 -4.12 -20.65
CA SER A 64 -0.45 -5.33 -21.39
C SER A 64 -0.98 -6.62 -20.74
N ALA A 65 -1.23 -6.61 -19.43
CA ALA A 65 -1.66 -7.76 -18.62
C ALA A 65 -3.19 -7.92 -18.57
N LYS A 66 -3.87 -7.88 -19.72
CA LYS A 66 -5.35 -7.85 -19.80
C LYS A 66 -6.03 -9.06 -19.15
N SER A 67 -5.43 -10.25 -19.23
CA SER A 67 -5.98 -11.47 -18.62
C SER A 67 -5.96 -11.41 -17.10
N ALA A 68 -4.85 -10.96 -16.51
CA ALA A 68 -4.71 -10.80 -15.07
C ALA A 68 -5.70 -9.74 -14.53
N LEU A 69 -5.84 -8.60 -15.22
CA LEU A 69 -6.80 -7.58 -14.82
C LEU A 69 -8.26 -8.08 -14.89
N LYS A 70 -8.60 -8.90 -15.90
CA LYS A 70 -9.92 -9.54 -15.99
C LYS A 70 -10.17 -10.53 -14.84
N ALA A 71 -9.17 -11.33 -14.48
CA ALA A 71 -9.27 -12.26 -13.36
C ALA A 71 -9.47 -11.51 -12.05
N ALA A 72 -8.61 -10.52 -11.76
CA ALA A 72 -8.70 -9.69 -10.56
C ALA A 72 -10.04 -8.94 -10.47
N GLN A 73 -10.60 -8.48 -11.59
CA GLN A 73 -11.92 -7.85 -11.61
C GLN A 73 -13.04 -8.84 -11.30
N THR A 74 -12.92 -10.09 -11.77
CA THR A 74 -13.90 -11.14 -11.49
C THR A 74 -13.85 -11.54 -10.02
N ASP A 75 -12.65 -11.71 -9.47
CA ASP A 75 -12.45 -12.02 -8.06
C ASP A 75 -13.01 -10.92 -7.16
N TRP A 76 -12.77 -9.65 -7.51
CA TRP A 76 -13.32 -8.51 -6.78
C TRP A 76 -14.85 -8.52 -6.72
N LEU A 77 -15.53 -8.86 -7.82
CA LEU A 77 -17.00 -8.94 -7.85
C LEU A 77 -17.53 -9.97 -6.85
N VAL A 78 -16.88 -11.14 -6.77
CA VAL A 78 -17.34 -12.27 -5.95
C VAL A 78 -16.92 -12.13 -4.48
N MET A 79 -15.68 -11.68 -4.24
CA MET A 79 -15.04 -11.75 -2.93
C MET A 79 -15.15 -10.45 -2.12
N GLU A 80 -15.48 -9.33 -2.76
CA GLU A 80 -15.59 -8.03 -2.08
C GLU A 80 -16.97 -7.40 -2.29
N ARG A 81 -17.42 -7.25 -3.55
CA ARG A 81 -18.72 -6.62 -3.83
C ARG A 81 -19.88 -7.47 -3.34
N ASP A 82 -19.93 -8.74 -3.75
CA ASP A 82 -21.07 -9.62 -3.46
C ASP A 82 -21.09 -10.14 -2.01
N THR A 83 -20.05 -9.88 -1.23
CA THR A 83 -20.00 -10.18 0.21
C THR A 83 -20.49 -9.03 1.09
N CYS A 84 -20.73 -7.83 0.52
CA CYS A 84 -21.24 -6.70 1.29
C CYS A 84 -22.65 -6.96 1.82
N GLU A 85 -22.90 -6.51 3.06
CA GLU A 85 -24.19 -6.66 3.75
C GLU A 85 -24.98 -5.33 3.81
N ASP A 86 -24.33 -4.20 3.54
CA ASP A 86 -24.95 -2.87 3.57
C ASP A 86 -24.42 -1.93 2.47
N VAL A 87 -25.09 -0.78 2.34
CA VAL A 87 -24.82 0.22 1.31
C VAL A 87 -23.47 0.91 1.50
N ASP A 88 -23.01 1.07 2.73
CA ASP A 88 -21.76 1.76 3.02
C ASP A 88 -20.54 0.88 2.72
N CYS A 89 -20.65 -0.43 2.95
CA CYS A 89 -19.73 -1.43 2.43
C CYS A 89 -19.62 -1.32 0.90
N LEU A 90 -20.75 -1.30 0.18
CA LEU A 90 -20.73 -1.16 -1.28
C LEU A 90 -20.03 0.13 -1.72
N LYS A 91 -20.32 1.28 -1.10
CA LYS A 91 -19.61 2.53 -1.41
C LYS A 91 -18.10 2.39 -1.18
N SER A 92 -17.70 1.79 -0.07
CA SER A 92 -16.29 1.59 0.30
C SER A 92 -15.55 0.73 -0.71
N VAL A 93 -16.07 -0.46 -1.05
CA VAL A 93 -15.40 -1.37 -1.99
C VAL A 93 -15.35 -0.80 -3.40
N TYR A 94 -16.40 -0.10 -3.85
CA TYR A 94 -16.39 0.56 -5.17
C TYR A 94 -15.36 1.68 -5.23
N THR A 95 -15.33 2.57 -4.23
CA THR A 95 -14.38 3.70 -4.20
C THR A 95 -12.93 3.21 -4.11
N SER A 96 -12.66 2.20 -3.28
CA SER A 96 -11.36 1.53 -3.21
C SER A 96 -10.94 0.94 -4.56
N ARG A 97 -11.83 0.20 -5.23
CA ARG A 97 -11.52 -0.42 -6.52
C ARG A 97 -11.29 0.60 -7.63
N ILE A 98 -12.07 1.68 -7.66
CA ILE A 98 -11.90 2.79 -8.60
C ILE A 98 -10.53 3.44 -8.40
N ALA A 99 -10.11 3.66 -7.15
CA ALA A 99 -8.79 4.22 -6.86
C ALA A 99 -7.66 3.33 -7.40
N VAL A 100 -7.72 2.02 -7.16
CA VAL A 100 -6.75 1.04 -7.70
C VAL A 100 -6.68 1.10 -9.23
N LEU A 101 -7.84 1.09 -9.90
CA LEU A 101 -7.89 1.15 -11.37
C LEU A 101 -7.33 2.48 -11.90
N ASN A 102 -7.59 3.58 -11.22
CA ASN A 102 -7.07 4.90 -11.60
C ASN A 102 -5.57 5.02 -11.37
N GLU A 103 -5.01 4.42 -10.33
CA GLU A 103 -3.55 4.32 -10.14
C GLU A 103 -2.92 3.53 -11.28
N MET A 104 -3.48 2.37 -11.66
CA MET A 104 -3.01 1.59 -12.81
C MET A 104 -3.04 2.39 -14.13
N ILE A 105 -4.05 3.25 -14.30
CA ILE A 105 -4.16 4.14 -15.47
C ILE A 105 -3.09 5.23 -15.43
N ALA A 106 -2.86 5.83 -14.25
CA ALA A 106 -1.85 6.87 -14.07
C ALA A 106 -0.45 6.32 -14.32
N ASP A 107 -0.13 5.16 -13.73
CA ASP A 107 1.14 4.46 -13.95
C ASP A 107 1.35 4.13 -15.43
N ALA A 108 0.30 3.69 -16.13
CA ALA A 108 0.37 3.42 -17.56
C ALA A 108 0.50 4.70 -18.42
N ALA A 109 -0.08 5.82 -17.99
CA ALA A 109 0.08 7.11 -18.65
C ALA A 109 1.51 7.65 -18.48
N ASP A 110 2.07 7.55 -17.28
CA ASP A 110 3.46 7.92 -16.99
C ASP A 110 4.48 6.98 -17.67
N SER A 111 4.08 5.73 -17.91
CA SER A 111 4.83 4.76 -18.71
C SER A 111 4.91 5.10 -20.21
N THR A 112 4.19 6.12 -20.70
CA THR A 112 4.26 6.54 -22.12
C THR A 112 5.50 7.42 -22.40
N THR A 113 6.22 7.89 -21.37
CA THR A 113 7.49 8.64 -21.51
C THR A 113 8.71 7.88 -20.97
N SER A 114 8.52 6.73 -20.32
CA SER A 114 9.62 5.87 -19.89
C SER A 114 9.58 4.56 -20.66
N SER A 115 10.40 4.49 -21.70
CA SER A 115 10.64 3.29 -22.52
C SER A 115 10.77 2.04 -21.66
N SER A 116 10.08 0.97 -22.09
CA SER A 116 10.38 -0.41 -21.77
C SER A 116 11.89 -0.67 -21.92
N THR A 117 12.65 -0.55 -20.84
CA THR A 117 14.05 -0.93 -20.78
C THR A 117 14.27 -1.54 -19.43
N GLN A 118 14.82 -2.75 -19.41
CA GLN A 118 15.36 -3.42 -18.23
C GLN A 118 15.84 -2.42 -17.17
N THR A 119 15.44 -2.65 -15.92
CA THR A 119 15.92 -1.89 -14.76
C THR A 119 17.44 -1.90 -14.75
N ALA A 120 18.02 -0.82 -15.27
CA ALA A 120 19.46 -0.71 -15.52
C ALA A 120 20.23 -0.81 -14.21
N ALA A 121 21.40 -1.43 -14.24
CA ALA A 121 22.27 -1.48 -13.07
C ALA A 121 22.57 -0.05 -12.57
N GLY A 122 22.52 0.14 -11.25
CA GLY A 122 22.69 1.47 -10.66
C GLY A 122 22.06 1.60 -9.28
N TRP A 123 22.10 2.82 -8.74
CA TRP A 123 21.50 3.14 -7.44
C TRP A 123 20.05 3.54 -7.57
N TYR A 124 19.22 3.00 -6.68
CA TYR A 124 17.79 3.23 -6.59
C TYR A 124 17.40 3.57 -5.15
N LYS A 125 16.26 4.23 -4.98
CA LYS A 125 15.58 4.36 -3.69
C LYS A 125 14.29 3.51 -3.68
N ALA A 126 13.95 2.95 -2.54
CA ALA A 126 12.70 2.23 -2.33
C ALA A 126 11.53 3.22 -2.23
N THR A 127 10.40 2.91 -2.85
CA THR A 127 9.17 3.71 -2.78
C THR A 127 8.02 2.98 -2.10
N ALA A 128 8.17 1.68 -1.82
CA ALA A 128 7.18 0.89 -1.07
C ALA A 128 6.97 1.44 0.34
N THR A 129 5.72 1.51 0.76
CA THR A 129 5.28 1.81 2.13
C THR A 129 4.68 0.55 2.78
N PRO A 130 5.00 0.25 4.05
CA PRO A 130 5.98 0.94 4.90
C PRO A 130 7.45 0.65 4.50
N ASN A 131 7.71 -0.45 3.80
CA ASN A 131 9.06 -0.82 3.37
C ASN A 131 9.04 -1.74 2.15
N LEU A 132 10.16 -1.78 1.44
CA LEU A 132 10.43 -2.74 0.37
C LEU A 132 11.09 -3.99 0.96
N VAL A 133 10.49 -5.15 0.76
CA VAL A 133 11.07 -6.43 1.23
C VAL A 133 12.11 -6.92 0.23
N VAL A 134 13.30 -7.29 0.72
CA VAL A 134 14.32 -8.01 -0.05
C VAL A 134 14.32 -9.49 0.28
N ARG A 135 14.51 -10.34 -0.72
CA ARG A 135 14.35 -11.80 -0.60
C ARG A 135 15.54 -12.58 -1.15
N SER A 136 15.62 -13.85 -0.76
CA SER A 136 16.67 -14.77 -1.21
C SER A 136 16.47 -15.30 -2.63
N LYS A 137 15.25 -15.18 -3.17
CA LYS A 137 14.87 -15.60 -4.53
C LYS A 137 14.01 -14.51 -5.20
N PRO A 138 14.02 -14.43 -6.53
CA PRO A 138 13.24 -13.47 -7.32
C PRO A 138 11.76 -13.89 -7.42
N ASP A 139 11.11 -14.12 -6.28
CA ASP A 139 9.70 -14.48 -6.18
C ASP A 139 9.18 -14.24 -4.75
N VAL A 140 7.85 -14.14 -4.60
CA VAL A 140 7.20 -13.88 -3.30
C VAL A 140 7.36 -15.01 -2.27
N THR A 141 7.78 -16.21 -2.69
CA THR A 141 8.01 -17.37 -1.81
C THR A 141 9.43 -17.41 -1.26
N GLY A 142 10.35 -16.63 -1.81
CA GLY A 142 11.72 -16.50 -1.31
C GLY A 142 11.77 -16.01 0.14
N THR A 143 12.71 -16.57 0.91
CA THR A 143 12.93 -16.17 2.30
C THR A 143 13.20 -14.67 2.38
N LYS A 144 12.49 -13.96 3.26
CA LYS A 144 12.73 -12.53 3.51
C LYS A 144 14.12 -12.38 4.14
N LEU A 145 14.99 -11.61 3.50
CA LEU A 145 16.34 -11.31 3.98
C LEU A 145 16.40 -10.00 4.74
N GLY A 146 15.42 -9.11 4.53
CA GLY A 146 15.28 -7.86 5.25
C GLY A 146 14.34 -6.88 4.56
N ASN A 147 14.30 -5.67 5.09
CA ASN A 147 13.42 -4.58 4.66
C ASN A 147 14.25 -3.35 4.34
N VAL A 148 14.03 -2.74 3.18
CA VAL A 148 14.52 -1.41 2.83
C VAL A 148 13.41 -0.41 3.17
N PRO A 149 13.60 0.50 4.13
CA PRO A 149 12.61 1.53 4.44
C PRO A 149 12.27 2.39 3.21
N THR A 150 11.09 3.02 3.19
CA THR A 150 10.74 4.01 2.15
C THR A 150 11.82 5.09 2.06
N GLY A 151 12.29 5.41 0.85
CA GLY A 151 13.41 6.31 0.59
C GLY A 151 14.80 5.69 0.78
N GLY A 152 14.88 4.51 1.42
CA GLY A 152 16.13 3.76 1.63
C GLY A 152 16.75 3.34 0.30
N LYS A 153 18.09 3.35 0.24
CA LYS A 153 18.84 3.15 -1.00
C LYS A 153 19.39 1.74 -1.11
N LEU A 154 19.42 1.24 -2.34
CA LEU A 154 20.04 -0.03 -2.68
C LEU A 154 20.59 0.01 -4.11
N LYS A 155 21.50 -0.90 -4.40
CA LYS A 155 22.11 -0.99 -5.73
C LYS A 155 21.48 -2.13 -6.50
N VAL A 156 20.87 -1.82 -7.64
CA VAL A 156 20.42 -2.83 -8.60
C VAL A 156 21.63 -3.32 -9.38
N LEU A 157 21.82 -4.64 -9.38
CA LEU A 157 22.91 -5.32 -10.07
C LEU A 157 22.49 -5.82 -11.44
N ALA A 158 21.31 -6.44 -11.53
CA ALA A 158 20.78 -6.99 -12.78
C ALA A 158 19.26 -7.18 -12.73
N THR A 159 18.60 -7.12 -13.88
CA THR A 159 17.18 -7.50 -14.03
C THR A 159 17.06 -9.01 -14.21
N THR A 160 16.05 -9.64 -13.61
CA THR A 160 15.74 -11.06 -13.85
C THR A 160 14.65 -11.21 -14.91
N LYS A 161 14.30 -12.45 -15.27
CA LYS A 161 13.14 -12.73 -16.15
C LYS A 161 11.84 -12.95 -15.36
N GLN A 162 11.90 -12.95 -14.03
CA GLN A 162 10.76 -13.26 -13.18
C GLN A 162 9.94 -11.99 -12.95
N THR A 163 8.64 -12.10 -13.20
CA THR A 163 7.67 -11.02 -13.02
C THR A 163 6.61 -11.45 -12.03
N ASP A 164 6.09 -10.51 -11.26
CA ASP A 164 5.00 -10.73 -10.31
C ASP A 164 4.04 -9.54 -10.33
N PHE A 165 2.92 -9.68 -9.61
CA PHE A 165 1.99 -8.61 -9.30
C PHE A 165 1.92 -8.43 -7.78
N ILE A 166 2.49 -7.33 -7.27
CA ILE A 166 2.65 -7.11 -5.83
C ILE A 166 2.13 -5.72 -5.50
N GLY A 167 1.21 -5.62 -4.53
CA GLY A 167 0.68 -4.34 -4.06
C GLY A 167 0.06 -3.48 -5.15
N GLY A 168 -0.70 -4.08 -6.07
CA GLY A 168 -1.36 -3.37 -7.17
C GLY A 168 -0.48 -3.08 -8.39
N ARG A 169 0.82 -3.44 -8.35
CA ARG A 169 1.79 -3.08 -9.38
C ARG A 169 2.35 -4.31 -10.09
N ASN A 170 2.48 -4.23 -11.41
CA ASN A 170 3.26 -5.19 -12.19
C ASN A 170 4.72 -4.78 -12.16
N GLY A 171 5.62 -5.75 -12.03
CA GLY A 171 7.04 -5.50 -11.95
C GLY A 171 7.85 -6.75 -12.21
N THR A 172 9.15 -6.54 -12.29
CA THR A 172 10.16 -7.58 -12.47
C THR A 172 10.99 -7.66 -11.21
N TRP A 173 11.37 -8.87 -10.82
CA TRP A 173 12.38 -9.03 -9.79
C TRP A 173 13.75 -8.61 -10.31
N VAL A 174 14.45 -7.82 -9.53
CA VAL A 174 15.83 -7.40 -9.80
C VAL A 174 16.75 -7.98 -8.75
N LYS A 175 17.93 -8.41 -9.18
CA LYS A 175 19.03 -8.73 -8.26
C LYS A 175 19.60 -7.41 -7.73
N VAL A 176 19.77 -7.34 -6.42
CA VAL A 176 20.22 -6.14 -5.73
C VAL A 176 21.35 -6.46 -4.75
N GLU A 177 22.19 -5.48 -4.47
CA GLU A 177 23.11 -5.47 -3.35
C GLU A 177 22.49 -4.63 -2.23
N TRP A 178 22.22 -5.26 -1.09
CA TRP A 178 21.67 -4.60 0.08
C TRP A 178 22.44 -5.05 1.32
N GLN A 179 22.96 -4.08 2.07
CA GLN A 179 23.84 -4.31 3.22
C GLN A 179 25.05 -5.22 2.92
N GLY A 180 25.62 -5.09 1.71
CA GLY A 180 26.77 -5.89 1.25
C GLY A 180 26.44 -7.35 0.92
N LYS A 181 25.16 -7.72 0.85
CA LYS A 181 24.71 -9.05 0.43
C LYS A 181 23.89 -8.98 -0.85
N GLU A 182 24.01 -10.02 -1.67
CA GLU A 182 23.09 -10.22 -2.79
C GLU A 182 21.71 -10.61 -2.29
N ALA A 183 20.68 -9.95 -2.83
CA ALA A 183 19.28 -10.24 -2.59
C ALA A 183 18.45 -9.95 -3.85
N TYR A 184 17.13 -10.12 -3.76
CA TYR A 184 16.18 -9.78 -4.81
C TYR A 184 15.12 -8.82 -4.29
N ALA A 185 14.80 -7.80 -5.09
CA ALA A 185 13.77 -6.82 -4.81
C ALA A 185 12.82 -6.68 -6.00
N PHE A 186 11.61 -6.20 -5.76
CA PHE A 186 10.62 -5.97 -6.81
C PHE A 186 10.76 -4.55 -7.35
N ASP A 187 11.00 -4.41 -8.66
CA ASP A 187 11.39 -3.14 -9.26
C ASP A 187 10.27 -2.09 -9.34
N ALA A 188 9.01 -2.50 -9.30
CA ALA A 188 7.87 -1.57 -9.31
C ALA A 188 7.82 -0.66 -8.05
N PHE A 189 8.65 -0.96 -7.05
CA PHE A 189 8.86 -0.16 -5.85
C PHE A 189 10.25 0.48 -5.79
N LEU A 190 10.91 0.63 -6.94
CA LEU A 190 12.21 1.25 -7.06
C LEU A 190 12.15 2.48 -7.96
N GLU A 191 12.77 3.56 -7.52
CA GLU A 191 12.97 4.76 -8.32
C GLU A 191 14.47 4.99 -8.55
N LYS A 192 14.88 5.13 -9.82
CA LYS A 192 16.28 5.29 -10.20
C LYS A 192 16.79 6.65 -9.76
N LEU A 193 17.93 6.67 -9.06
CA LEU A 193 18.57 7.93 -8.69
C LEU A 193 19.28 8.55 -9.90
N SER A 194 19.05 9.84 -10.15
CA SER A 194 19.65 10.58 -11.27
C SER A 194 21.17 10.76 -11.09
N ALA A 195 21.90 11.04 -12.18
CA ALA A 195 23.35 11.25 -12.12
C ALA A 195 23.78 12.37 -11.15
N GLN A 196 22.94 13.39 -10.96
CA GLN A 196 23.16 14.46 -9.97
C GLN A 196 22.91 14.02 -8.52
N GLN A 197 22.09 12.99 -8.31
CA GLN A 197 21.90 12.34 -7.01
C GLN A 197 22.94 11.23 -6.76
N GLN A 198 23.56 10.71 -7.83
CA GLN A 198 24.67 9.78 -7.80
C GLN A 198 26.01 10.48 -7.49
N SER A 199 26.17 11.77 -7.79
CA SER A 199 27.39 12.56 -7.51
C SER A 199 27.56 13.03 -6.05
N SER A 200 26.78 12.49 -5.11
CA SER A 200 27.21 12.41 -3.70
C SER A 200 28.25 11.29 -3.46
N ASN A 201 28.78 10.69 -4.54
CA ASN A 201 29.80 9.64 -4.56
C ASN A 201 31.22 10.06 -4.15
N ASN A 202 31.38 11.06 -3.29
CA ASN A 202 32.57 11.11 -2.44
C ASN A 202 32.26 11.73 -1.07
N THR A 203 31.17 11.27 -0.46
CA THR A 203 31.03 11.36 0.97
C THR A 203 30.56 10.01 1.46
N GLN A 204 31.41 9.41 2.29
CA GLN A 204 31.07 8.54 3.42
C GLN A 204 29.57 8.63 3.81
N PRO A 205 28.91 7.51 4.21
CA PRO A 205 27.51 7.45 4.67
C PRO A 205 27.13 8.73 5.39
N PRO A 206 25.95 9.36 5.12
CA PRO A 206 25.68 10.75 5.48
C PRO A 206 26.06 10.98 6.94
N ALA A 207 27.27 11.48 7.10
CA ALA A 207 27.78 11.91 8.37
C ALA A 207 27.28 13.33 8.45
N SER A 208 26.05 13.46 8.94
CA SER A 208 25.80 14.17 10.19
C SER A 208 24.37 14.71 10.20
N SER A 209 23.49 14.04 10.93
CA SER A 209 22.98 14.71 12.14
C SER A 209 23.63 14.03 13.35
N THR A 210 24.92 14.30 13.52
CA THR A 210 25.83 13.87 14.59
C THR A 210 26.02 12.35 14.71
N GLY A 211 27.26 11.87 14.54
CA GLY A 211 27.65 10.48 14.79
C GLY A 211 27.61 10.10 16.28
N LYS A 212 26.48 10.33 16.93
CA LYS A 212 26.22 9.93 18.31
C LYS A 212 25.73 8.49 18.28
N THR A 213 26.55 7.63 18.85
CA THR A 213 26.14 6.28 19.20
C THR A 213 25.99 6.20 20.70
N LEU A 214 24.94 5.54 21.16
CA LEU A 214 24.72 5.26 22.57
C LEU A 214 24.84 3.75 22.79
N GLU A 215 25.60 3.37 23.81
CA GLU A 215 25.66 1.98 24.27
C GLU A 215 24.94 1.87 25.61
N GLY A 216 24.14 0.83 25.77
CA GLY A 216 23.41 0.62 27.00
C GLY A 216 22.60 -0.66 26.97
N VAL A 217 21.57 -0.69 27.81
CA VAL A 217 20.66 -1.81 27.94
C VAL A 217 19.25 -1.34 27.58
N ILE A 218 18.53 -2.12 26.79
CA ILE A 218 17.12 -1.87 26.53
C ILE A 218 16.34 -2.05 27.84
N THR A 219 15.69 -0.99 28.31
CA THR A 219 14.99 -0.97 29.60
C THR A 219 13.49 -0.76 29.48
N SER A 220 13.00 -0.07 28.45
CA SER A 220 11.57 0.00 28.17
C SER A 220 11.27 0.24 26.70
N TYR A 221 10.04 -0.06 26.33
CA TYR A 221 9.45 0.22 25.03
C TYR A 221 7.99 0.60 25.24
N GLU A 222 7.58 1.74 24.69
CA GLU A 222 6.24 2.29 24.85
C GLU A 222 5.72 2.75 23.50
N CYS A 223 4.51 2.31 23.14
CA CYS A 223 3.83 2.74 21.92
C CYS A 223 2.50 3.39 22.23
N GLY A 224 2.28 4.54 21.60
CA GLY A 224 0.97 5.19 21.43
C GLY A 224 0.87 5.68 19.99
N ASP A 225 0.70 6.99 19.78
CA ASP A 225 0.74 7.60 18.45
C ASP A 225 2.14 7.50 17.79
N ASN A 226 3.20 7.44 18.61
CA ASN A 226 4.55 7.07 18.19
C ASN A 226 5.09 5.99 19.12
N CYS A 227 6.11 5.28 18.66
CA CYS A 227 6.77 4.23 19.43
C CYS A 227 8.16 4.67 19.86
N TYR A 228 8.44 4.49 21.15
CA TYR A 228 9.65 4.93 21.82
C TYR A 228 10.36 3.73 22.44
N LEU A 229 11.69 3.76 22.36
CA LEU A 229 12.57 2.83 23.04
C LEU A 229 13.39 3.61 24.06
N THR A 230 13.67 2.99 25.21
CA THR A 230 14.56 3.56 26.22
C THR A 230 15.78 2.68 26.40
N ILE A 231 16.95 3.32 26.32
CA ILE A 231 18.25 2.72 26.56
C ILE A 231 18.84 3.33 27.82
N THR A 232 19.14 2.50 28.82
CA THR A 232 19.90 2.93 30.00
C THR A 232 21.38 2.70 29.77
N ASP A 233 22.18 3.77 29.86
CA ASP A 233 23.61 3.72 29.59
C ASP A 233 24.43 3.11 30.75
N LYS A 234 25.76 3.15 30.64
CA LYS A 234 26.66 2.58 31.66
C LYS A 234 26.72 3.43 32.94
N GLN A 235 26.32 4.70 32.87
CA GLN A 235 26.22 5.64 33.97
C GLN A 235 24.90 5.49 34.73
N GLY A 236 23.92 4.81 34.12
CA GLY A 236 22.58 4.61 34.67
C GLY A 236 21.56 5.64 34.17
N ASP A 237 21.96 6.51 33.24
CA ASP A 237 21.07 7.51 32.67
C ASP A 237 20.16 6.87 31.61
N ALA A 238 18.87 7.19 31.67
CA ALA A 238 17.87 6.70 30.73
C ALA A 238 17.74 7.66 29.54
N HIS A 239 17.90 7.12 28.33
CA HIS A 239 17.78 7.87 27.08
C HIS A 239 16.62 7.29 26.27
N SER A 240 15.58 8.09 26.05
CA SER A 240 14.43 7.71 25.25
C SER A 240 14.52 8.32 23.85
N GLY A 241 14.25 7.50 22.84
CA GLY A 241 14.24 7.90 21.44
C GLY A 241 13.14 7.19 20.66
N LEU A 242 12.75 7.79 19.53
CA LEU A 242 11.84 7.13 18.59
C LEU A 242 12.44 5.81 18.10
N CYS A 243 11.67 4.73 18.13
CA CYS A 243 12.10 3.42 17.67
C CYS A 243 11.95 3.33 16.14
N THR A 244 12.94 3.84 15.42
CA THR A 244 12.93 3.92 13.94
C THR A 244 13.87 2.93 13.26
N ALA A 245 14.66 2.18 14.03
CA ALA A 245 15.54 1.15 13.52
C ALA A 245 14.74 0.00 12.88
N PRO A 246 15.30 -0.72 11.90
CA PRO A 246 14.62 -1.87 11.29
C PRO A 246 14.17 -2.97 12.27
N LEU A 247 14.82 -3.05 13.44
CA LEU A 247 14.42 -3.98 14.49
C LEU A 247 13.08 -3.59 15.14
N CYS A 248 12.78 -2.29 15.18
CA CYS A 248 11.56 -1.72 15.73
C CYS A 248 10.34 -1.94 14.83
N ASP A 249 10.51 -2.18 13.52
CA ASP A 249 9.41 -2.30 12.56
C ASP A 249 8.32 -3.27 13.07
N SER A 250 8.75 -4.48 13.44
CA SER A 250 7.85 -5.52 13.95
C SER A 250 7.30 -5.22 15.34
N TRP A 251 7.99 -4.40 16.13
CA TRP A 251 7.53 -4.03 17.48
C TRP A 251 6.44 -2.97 17.37
N ASN A 252 6.65 -1.99 16.48
CA ASN A 252 5.75 -0.87 16.26
C ASN A 252 4.43 -1.35 15.64
N GLU A 253 4.46 -2.35 14.75
CA GLU A 253 3.26 -2.92 14.13
C GLU A 253 2.31 -3.56 15.16
N ILE A 254 2.85 -4.24 16.17
CA ILE A 254 2.06 -4.90 17.21
C ILE A 254 2.00 -4.10 18.51
N ALA A 255 2.56 -2.89 18.51
CA ALA A 255 2.72 -2.02 19.68
C ALA A 255 3.37 -2.72 20.90
N GLU A 256 4.24 -3.69 20.67
CA GLU A 256 4.86 -4.51 21.72
C GLU A 256 6.28 -4.96 21.33
N MET A 257 7.24 -4.75 22.23
CA MET A 257 8.59 -5.29 22.09
C MET A 257 8.66 -6.70 22.68
N PRO A 258 9.21 -7.69 21.96
CA PRO A 258 9.34 -9.05 22.47
C PRO A 258 10.21 -9.13 23.72
N ALA A 259 9.76 -9.88 24.72
CA ALA A 259 10.40 -9.96 26.04
C ALA A 259 11.89 -10.40 26.01
N ASN A 260 12.33 -11.11 24.97
CA ASN A 260 13.73 -11.51 24.81
C ASN A 260 14.68 -10.35 24.45
N TYR A 261 14.16 -9.16 24.13
CA TYR A 261 14.94 -7.94 23.93
C TYR A 261 15.05 -7.09 25.21
N GLN A 262 14.19 -7.33 26.19
CA GLN A 262 14.28 -6.71 27.50
C GLN A 262 15.64 -7.04 28.13
N ASN A 263 16.32 -6.02 28.66
CA ASN A 263 17.63 -6.13 29.27
C ASN A 263 18.77 -6.57 28.33
N LYS A 264 18.58 -6.51 27.00
CA LYS A 264 19.68 -6.77 26.05
C LYS A 264 20.61 -5.58 25.94
N LYS A 265 21.91 -5.86 25.91
CA LYS A 265 22.94 -4.87 25.62
C LYS A 265 22.89 -4.50 24.15
N VAL A 266 22.89 -3.21 23.86
CA VAL A 266 22.83 -2.69 22.51
C VAL A 266 23.77 -1.53 22.30
N LYS A 267 24.15 -1.34 21.03
CA LYS A 267 24.67 -0.10 20.51
C LYS A 267 23.64 0.48 19.55
N VAL A 268 23.16 1.68 19.84
CA VAL A 268 22.20 2.39 18.99
C VAL A 268 22.86 3.56 18.28
N GLY A 269 22.48 3.79 17.04
CA GLY A 269 22.80 5.01 16.30
C GLY A 269 21.67 6.01 16.51
N ILE A 270 22.02 7.22 16.93
CA ILE A 270 21.07 8.29 17.20
C ILE A 270 21.01 9.22 15.99
N SER A 271 19.80 9.52 15.56
CA SER A 271 19.50 10.62 14.65
C SER A 271 18.29 11.41 15.17
N ILE A 272 17.70 12.27 14.34
CA ILE A 272 16.53 13.06 14.71
C ILE A 272 15.33 12.55 13.93
N GLY A 273 14.25 12.21 14.63
CA GLY A 273 12.98 11.74 14.06
C GLY A 273 11.83 12.68 14.37
N LYS A 274 10.80 12.63 13.53
CA LYS A 274 9.55 13.40 13.70
C LYS A 274 8.53 12.62 14.51
N GLN A 275 7.86 13.31 15.40
CA GLN A 275 6.72 12.80 16.17
C GLN A 275 5.43 13.22 15.49
N TYR A 276 4.45 12.31 15.45
CA TYR A 276 3.14 12.53 14.84
C TYR A 276 2.03 12.47 15.88
N ASP A 277 0.98 13.29 15.72
CA ASP A 277 -0.27 13.15 16.48
C ASP A 277 -1.15 12.03 15.88
N ALA A 278 -2.26 11.70 16.56
CA ALA A 278 -3.26 10.74 16.07
C ALA A 278 -3.89 11.10 14.71
N ALA A 279 -3.77 12.36 14.26
CA ALA A 279 -4.23 12.82 12.94
C ALA A 279 -3.12 12.79 11.88
N GLY A 280 -1.90 12.36 12.22
CA GLY A 280 -0.75 12.27 11.34
C GLY A 280 0.00 13.59 11.11
N ASN A 281 -0.27 14.64 11.90
CA ASN A 281 0.46 15.91 11.82
C ASN A 281 1.75 15.85 12.64
N VAL A 282 2.80 16.53 12.16
CA VAL A 282 4.07 16.62 12.87
C VAL A 282 3.94 17.50 14.11
N MET A 283 4.19 16.95 15.29
CA MET A 283 4.16 17.67 16.57
C MET A 283 5.53 18.18 17.01
N GLY A 284 6.61 17.60 16.49
CA GLY A 284 7.97 17.99 16.87
C GLY A 284 9.02 17.00 16.41
N GLU A 285 10.27 17.29 16.76
CA GLU A 285 11.43 16.44 16.48
C GLU A 285 12.11 16.04 17.78
N MET A 286 12.67 14.84 17.83
CA MET A 286 13.43 14.32 18.97
C MET A 286 14.46 13.27 18.53
N ASP A 287 15.28 12.80 19.47
CA ASP A 287 16.20 11.70 19.21
C ASP A 287 15.45 10.46 18.72
N ALA A 288 16.02 9.81 17.71
CA ALA A 288 15.51 8.59 17.10
C ALA A 288 16.63 7.57 17.02
N PHE A 289 16.34 6.32 17.38
CA PHE A 289 17.28 5.24 17.28
C PHE A 289 17.15 4.59 15.91
N GLU A 290 17.95 5.06 14.96
CA GLU A 290 17.92 4.66 13.55
C GLU A 290 18.63 3.31 13.31
N THR A 291 19.52 2.92 14.21
CA THR A 291 20.14 1.60 14.20
C THR A 291 20.13 1.00 15.59
N ILE A 292 19.95 -0.31 15.70
CA ILE A 292 20.08 -1.07 16.95
C ILE A 292 20.92 -2.29 16.63
N THR A 293 22.09 -2.39 17.26
CA THR A 293 22.98 -3.55 17.17
C THR A 293 23.02 -4.25 18.52
N LEU A 294 22.58 -5.52 18.56
CA LEU A 294 22.70 -6.35 19.76
C LEU A 294 24.18 -6.63 20.04
N LEU A 295 24.61 -6.37 21.27
CA LEU A 295 25.94 -6.70 21.77
C LEU A 295 25.91 -8.05 22.48
N LYS A 296 27.03 -8.77 22.41
CA LYS A 296 27.22 -10.07 23.08
C LYS A 296 27.43 -9.90 24.58
#